data_AF-A0ABD8B217-F1
#
_entry.id   AF-A0ABD8B217-F1
#
_cell.length_a   1.000
_cell.length_b   1.000
_cell.length_c   1.000
_cell.angle_alpha   90.00
_cell.angle_beta   90.00
_cell.angle_gamma   90.00
#
_symmetry.space_group_name_H-M   'P 1'
#
loop_
_entity.id
_entity.type
_entity.pdbx_description
1 polymer ?
#
loop_
_entity_poly.entity_id
_entity_poly.type
_entity_poly.pdbx_seq_one_letter_code
_entity_poly.pdbx_strand_id
1 'polypeptide(L)'
;MHLEVAEFAKNEVKVEGVGHKLIIGVDVARFGDDETTIYGQIGGKVVKSYFHHKQGTMTTIGWVLRIVDDTRSEHAEVDEVDIRVEDKGIGGAVTD
;
A
#
# COMPACT_ATOMS: atom_id res chain seq x y z
N MET A 1 -8.27 23.35 9.39
CA MET A 1 -8.74 23.11 8.01
C MET A 1 -8.18 21.82 7.40
N HIS A 2 -6.87 21.56 7.31
CA HIS A 2 -6.38 20.31 6.69
C HIS A 2 -6.65 19.03 7.50
N LEU A 3 -6.44 19.06 8.82
CA LEU A 3 -6.67 17.89 9.68
C LEU A 3 -8.14 17.49 9.76
N GLU A 4 -9.02 18.50 9.82
CA GLU A 4 -10.47 18.36 9.86
C GLU A 4 -11.05 17.69 8.60
N VAL A 5 -10.48 17.98 7.43
CA VAL A 5 -10.83 17.32 6.16
C VAL A 5 -10.37 15.86 6.16
N ALA A 6 -9.20 15.56 6.71
CA ALA A 6 -8.70 14.18 6.82
C ALA A 6 -9.54 13.34 7.80
N GLU A 7 -9.94 13.93 8.92
CA GLU A 7 -10.84 13.29 9.89
C GLU A 7 -12.24 13.07 9.29
N PHE A 8 -12.78 14.03 8.56
CA PHE A 8 -14.05 13.88 7.84
C PHE A 8 -13.97 12.76 6.79
N ALA A 9 -12.90 12.71 5.99
CA ALA A 9 -12.69 11.66 5.00
C ALA A 9 -12.60 10.26 5.65
N LYS A 10 -11.98 10.17 6.84
CA LYS A 10 -11.87 8.92 7.59
C LYS A 10 -13.21 8.47 8.20
N ASN A 11 -13.97 9.39 8.76
CA ASN A 11 -15.11 9.07 9.62
C ASN A 11 -16.47 9.08 8.89
N GLU A 12 -16.63 9.96 7.91
CA GLU A 12 -17.93 10.27 7.29
C GLU A 12 -18.04 9.77 5.84
N VAL A 13 -16.92 9.54 5.15
CA VAL A 13 -16.92 9.06 3.76
C VAL A 13 -16.89 7.53 3.74
N LYS A 14 -18.01 6.92 3.36
CA LYS A 14 -18.10 5.48 3.10
C LYS A 14 -17.80 5.20 1.64
N VAL A 15 -16.54 4.90 1.33
CA VAL A 15 -16.17 4.35 0.02
C VAL A 15 -16.45 2.85 0.04
N GLU A 16 -17.27 2.37 -0.88
CA GLU A 16 -17.42 0.93 -1.11
C GLU A 16 -16.23 0.44 -1.95
N GLY A 17 -15.49 -0.52 -1.42
CA GLY A 17 -14.30 -1.09 -2.09
C GLY A 17 -14.71 -2.09 -3.17
N VAL A 18 -15.43 -1.63 -4.19
CA VAL A 18 -15.88 -2.46 -5.31
C VAL A 18 -14.97 -2.22 -6.51
N GLY A 19 -14.39 -3.27 -7.05
CA GLY A 19 -13.56 -3.20 -8.25
C GLY A 19 -12.71 -4.44 -8.47
N HIS A 20 -12.21 -4.59 -9.70
CA HIS A 20 -11.38 -5.74 -10.12
C HIS A 20 -9.87 -5.47 -10.03
N LYS A 21 -9.50 -4.23 -9.69
CA LYS A 21 -8.10 -3.78 -9.63
C LYS A 21 -7.67 -3.49 -8.21
N LEU A 22 -6.61 -4.16 -7.78
CA LEU A 22 -5.86 -3.85 -6.57
C LEU A 22 -4.73 -2.87 -6.91
N ILE A 23 -4.72 -1.72 -6.24
CA ILE A 23 -3.61 -0.76 -6.32
C ILE A 23 -2.81 -0.87 -5.02
N ILE A 24 -1.50 -1.07 -5.14
CA ILE A 24 -0.57 -1.09 -4.00
C ILE A 24 0.32 0.13 -4.06
N GLY A 25 0.29 0.96 -3.03
CA GLY A 25 1.26 2.02 -2.81
C GLY A 25 2.34 1.55 -1.84
N VAL A 26 3.61 1.78 -2.17
CA VAL A 26 4.77 1.49 -1.33
C VAL A 26 5.60 2.75 -1.19
N ASP A 27 5.75 3.25 0.02
CA ASP A 27 6.69 4.33 0.35
C ASP A 27 7.85 3.73 1.15
N VAL A 28 9.04 3.71 0.55
CA VAL A 28 10.20 2.99 1.08
C VAL A 28 11.12 3.92 1.86
N ALA A 29 11.20 3.70 3.17
CA ALA A 29 12.19 4.31 4.04
C ALA A 29 13.35 3.34 4.31
N ARG A 30 14.46 3.50 3.59
CA ARG A 30 15.63 2.58 3.68
C ARG A 30 16.57 2.87 4.85
N PHE A 31 16.70 4.13 5.23
CA PHE A 31 17.70 4.59 6.18
C PHE A 31 17.06 5.41 7.29
N GLY A 32 17.69 5.38 8.47
CA GLY A 32 17.19 6.09 9.65
C GLY A 32 16.10 5.35 10.40
N ASP A 33 15.29 6.10 11.14
CA ASP A 33 14.17 5.58 11.93
C ASP A 33 12.83 5.73 11.20
N ASP A 34 12.85 6.18 9.94
CA ASP A 34 11.66 6.35 9.12
C ASP A 34 10.99 5.00 8.82
N GLU A 35 9.67 5.01 8.67
CA GLU A 35 8.84 3.82 8.47
C GLU A 35 8.61 3.56 6.98
N THR A 36 8.79 2.32 6.54
CA THR A 36 8.28 1.88 5.24
C THR A 36 6.81 1.59 5.37
N THR A 37 5.99 2.17 4.49
CA THR A 37 4.54 2.02 4.51
C THR A 37 4.05 1.35 3.23
N ILE A 38 3.10 0.42 3.38
CA ILE A 38 2.49 -0.31 2.27
C ILE A 38 0.98 -0.25 2.45
N TYR A 39 0.27 0.18 1.41
CA TYR A 39 -1.19 0.24 1.39
C TYR A 39 -1.75 -0.46 0.15
N GLY A 40 -2.68 -1.39 0.34
CA GLY A 40 -3.48 -2.00 -0.72
C GLY A 40 -4.89 -1.40 -0.73
N GLN A 41 -5.37 -0.99 -1.90
CA GLN A 41 -6.72 -0.45 -2.08
C GLN A 41 -7.46 -1.08 -3.27
N ILE A 42 -8.78 -1.19 -3.12
CA ILE A 42 -9.72 -1.58 -4.18
C ILE A 42 -10.81 -0.51 -4.24
N GLY A 43 -11.12 0.00 -5.44
CA GLY A 43 -12.20 0.99 -5.62
C GLY A 43 -12.03 2.28 -4.80
N GLY A 44 -10.80 2.65 -4.43
CA GLY A 44 -10.51 3.81 -3.57
C GLY A 44 -10.68 3.56 -2.06
N LYS A 45 -10.94 2.32 -1.64
CA LYS A 45 -10.96 1.91 -0.23
C LYS A 45 -9.69 1.14 0.11
N VAL A 46 -9.01 1.52 1.19
CA VAL A 46 -7.89 0.73 1.74
C VAL A 46 -8.44 -0.58 2.32
N VAL A 47 -7.91 -1.71 1.85
CA VAL A 47 -8.30 -3.06 2.27
C VAL A 47 -7.21 -3.76 3.08
N LYS A 48 -5.94 -3.39 2.87
CA LYS A 48 -4.78 -3.90 3.62
C LYS A 48 -3.76 -2.79 3.85
N SER A 49 -3.04 -2.87 4.95
CA SER A 49 -1.86 -2.05 5.18
C SER A 49 -0.79 -2.82 5.95
N TYR A 50 0.47 -2.46 5.71
CA TYR A 50 1.61 -3.01 6.43
C TYR A 50 2.66 -1.92 6.63
N PHE A 51 3.33 -2.00 7.78
CA PHE A 51 4.29 -1.00 8.23
C PHE A 51 5.49 -1.68 8.84
N HIS A 52 6.69 -1.24 8.49
CA HIS A 52 7.90 -1.77 9.09
C HIS A 52 9.05 -0.76 9.08
N HIS A 53 10.00 -0.94 9.99
CA HIS A 53 11.23 -0.16 10.05
C HIS A 53 12.45 -1.03 9.72
N LYS A 54 13.48 -0.43 9.12
CA LYS A 54 14.84 -1.02 9.00
C LYS A 54 14.89 -2.40 8.33
N GLN A 55 14.01 -2.66 7.37
CA GLN A 55 14.09 -3.88 6.55
C GLN A 55 14.60 -3.56 5.16
N GLY A 56 15.30 -4.51 4.55
CA GLY A 56 15.81 -4.38 3.19
C GLY A 56 14.70 -4.53 2.15
N THR A 57 15.02 -4.11 0.93
CA THR A 57 14.09 -4.10 -0.21
C THR A 57 13.45 -5.46 -0.49
N MET A 58 14.20 -6.56 -0.43
CA MET A 58 13.63 -7.91 -0.66
C MET A 58 12.57 -8.29 0.36
N THR A 59 12.73 -7.86 1.62
CA THR A 59 11.71 -8.10 2.65
C THR A 59 10.46 -7.27 2.36
N THR A 60 10.62 -6.02 1.95
CA THR A 60 9.49 -5.16 1.52
C THR A 60 8.74 -5.78 0.35
N ILE A 61 9.44 -6.32 -0.66
CA ILE A 61 8.81 -7.04 -1.78
C ILE A 61 8.04 -8.27 -1.29
N GLY A 62 8.60 -9.05 -0.36
CA GLY A 62 7.89 -10.17 0.25
C GLY A 62 6.56 -9.75 0.91
N TRP A 63 6.54 -8.60 1.58
CA TRP A 63 5.31 -8.04 2.15
C TRP A 63 4.31 -7.58 1.09
N VAL A 64 4.79 -6.97 0.00
CA VAL A 64 3.93 -6.58 -1.13
C VAL A 64 3.24 -7.81 -1.73
N LEU A 65 4.01 -8.88 -2.01
CA LEU A 65 3.45 -10.12 -2.56
C LEU A 65 2.44 -10.76 -1.60
N ARG A 66 2.74 -10.77 -0.29
CA ARG A 66 1.81 -11.28 0.71
C ARG A 66 0.50 -10.50 0.74
N ILE A 67 0.54 -9.17 0.61
CA ILE A 67 -0.68 -8.36 0.53
C ILE A 67 -1.48 -8.71 -0.73
N VAL A 68 -0.82 -8.94 -1.87
CA VAL A 68 -1.49 -9.38 -3.11
C VAL A 68 -2.20 -10.72 -2.90
N ASP A 69 -1.49 -11.71 -2.36
CA ASP A 69 -2.02 -13.06 -2.16
C ASP A 69 -3.19 -13.06 -1.17
N ASP A 70 -3.01 -12.42 -0.02
CA ASP A 70 -4.06 -12.29 1.01
C ASP A 70 -5.29 -11.57 0.42
N THR A 71 -5.09 -10.49 -0.34
CA THR A 71 -6.20 -9.74 -0.95
C THR A 71 -6.94 -10.56 -2.00
N ARG A 72 -6.24 -11.28 -2.89
CA ARG A 72 -6.88 -12.14 -3.89
C ARG A 72 -7.65 -13.30 -3.27
N SER A 73 -7.20 -13.79 -2.10
CA SER A 73 -7.92 -14.83 -1.36
C SER A 73 -9.23 -14.32 -0.73
N GLU A 74 -9.28 -13.04 -0.35
CA GLU A 74 -10.43 -12.39 0.29
C GLU A 74 -11.38 -11.75 -0.75
N HIS A 75 -10.84 -11.35 -1.89
CA HIS A 75 -11.51 -10.64 -2.99
C HIS A 75 -11.23 -11.34 -4.32
N ALA A 76 -12.00 -12.40 -4.61
CA ALA A 76 -11.85 -13.21 -5.81
C ALA A 76 -12.14 -12.43 -7.11
N GLU A 77 -12.81 -11.28 -7.01
CA GLU A 77 -13.05 -10.35 -8.11
C GLU A 77 -11.79 -9.60 -8.59
N VAL A 78 -10.69 -9.61 -7.82
CA VAL A 78 -9.44 -8.94 -8.18
C VAL A 78 -8.65 -9.76 -9.19
N ASP A 79 -8.56 -9.27 -10.43
CA ASP A 79 -7.77 -9.87 -11.51
C ASP A 79 -6.56 -9.02 -11.93
N GLU A 80 -6.61 -7.70 -11.71
CA GLU A 80 -5.54 -6.76 -12.03
C GLU A 80 -4.83 -6.25 -10.76
N VAL A 81 -3.49 -6.14 -10.82
CA VAL A 81 -2.66 -5.56 -9.75
C VAL A 81 -1.75 -4.48 -10.33
N ASP A 82 -1.77 -3.29 -9.72
CA ASP A 82 -0.92 -2.14 -10.06
C ASP A 82 -0.11 -1.73 -8.83
N ILE A 83 1.20 -1.94 -8.88
CA ILE A 83 2.13 -1.66 -7.77
C ILE A 83 2.88 -0.36 -8.09
N ARG A 84 2.76 0.61 -7.19
CA ARG A 84 3.36 1.94 -7.29
C ARG A 84 4.32 2.12 -6.14
N VAL A 85 5.60 2.13 -6.46
CA VAL A 85 6.67 2.34 -5.48
C VAL A 85 7.14 3.79 -5.60
N GLU A 86 7.01 4.57 -4.54
CA GLU A 86 7.63 5.89 -4.46
C GLU A 86 9.09 5.75 -4.01
N ASP A 87 9.97 6.24 -4.87
CA ASP A 87 11.41 6.21 -4.69
C ASP A 87 12.02 7.57 -5.05
N LYS A 88 11.77 8.60 -4.24
CA LYS A 88 12.48 9.87 -4.40
C LYS A 88 13.78 9.94 -3.57
N GLY A 89 14.34 8.81 -3.13
CA GLY A 89 15.63 8.76 -2.45
C GLY A 89 16.29 7.38 -2.40
N ILE A 90 17.52 7.23 -2.93
CA ILE A 90 18.40 6.02 -2.95
C ILE A 90 17.69 4.69 -3.32
N GLY A 91 16.43 4.70 -3.73
CA GLY A 91 15.60 3.52 -3.89
C GLY A 91 15.73 2.85 -5.25
N GLY A 92 16.69 3.28 -6.08
CA GLY A 92 16.89 2.76 -7.44
C GLY A 92 17.27 1.27 -7.52
N ALA A 93 17.16 0.53 -6.41
CA ALA A 93 17.32 -0.92 -6.31
C ALA A 93 16.01 -1.66 -5.99
N VAL A 94 14.82 -1.02 -6.06
CA VAL A 94 13.51 -1.73 -5.96
C VAL A 94 13.05 -2.28 -7.32
N THR A 95 13.86 -2.15 -8.36
CA THR A 95 13.59 -2.74 -9.67
C THR A 95 14.91 -3.27 -10.22
N ASP A 96 15.17 -4.56 -9.97
CA ASP A 96 16.08 -5.38 -10.75
C ASP A 96 15.31 -6.36 -11.66
#